data_AF-A0A951E2U8-F1
#
_entry.id   AF-A0A951E2U8-F1
#
_cell.length_a   1.000
_cell.length_b   1.000
_cell.length_c   1.000
_cell.angle_alpha   90.00
_cell.angle_beta   90.00
_cell.angle_gamma   90.00
#
_symmetry.space_group_name_H-M   'P 1'
#
loop_
_entity.id
_entity.type
_entity.pdbx_description
1 polymer ?
#
loop_
_entity_poly.entity_id
_entity_poly.type
_entity_poly.pdbx_seq_one_letter_code
_entity_poly.pdbx_strand_id
1 'polypeptide(L)'
;MLLRNAWYIAAWADELGSAPLARRICNEPVVLFRGKDGRAAALTDRCCHRAAPLHLGTLIEGRIQCGYHGLVFDGSGRCVAIPGQSRIPEDARVRSYPIIEKNQLVWLWMGEAEKADPSLIVDFPYHDDKAKWPNKHDMYPIRGNYMLMVDNLMDLTHLGYLHAKTVGGNPAQHVTAEMKTTRTPTGLKFTRWMKNSVPPPSYVKAAGFAGRVDRCQEFEFVAPSTVLQWTGAIDAGAPYSDP
;
A
#
# COMPACT_ATOMS: atom_id res chain seq x y z
N MET A 1 3.81 7.94 17.41
CA MET A 1 3.88 9.13 16.55
C MET A 1 3.51 8.71 15.13
N LEU A 2 2.75 9.51 14.38
CA LEU A 2 2.35 9.21 13.00
C LEU A 2 2.99 10.22 12.05
N LEU A 3 3.61 9.76 10.96
CA LEU A 3 4.23 10.63 9.96
C LEU A 3 3.17 11.09 8.96
N ARG A 4 2.75 12.36 9.03
CA ARG A 4 1.66 12.85 8.16
C ARG A 4 2.13 13.28 6.77
N ASN A 5 3.28 13.93 6.67
CA ASN A 5 3.85 14.40 5.40
C ASN A 5 4.50 13.22 4.66
N ALA A 6 3.68 12.26 4.25
CA ALA A 6 4.06 11.04 3.55
C ALA A 6 2.87 10.48 2.75
N TRP A 7 3.20 9.72 1.70
CA TRP A 7 2.24 8.94 0.94
C TRP A 7 1.96 7.60 1.62
N TYR A 8 0.67 7.27 1.73
CA TYR A 8 0.18 5.97 2.21
C TYR A 8 -0.64 5.31 1.13
N ILE A 9 -0.53 3.99 1.02
CA ILE A 9 -1.49 3.20 0.23
C ILE A 9 -2.82 3.19 0.99
N ALA A 10 -3.86 3.77 0.40
CA ALA A 10 -5.19 3.85 0.98
C ALA A 10 -6.11 2.70 0.54
N ALA A 11 -5.92 2.23 -0.70
CA ALA A 11 -6.68 1.14 -1.30
C ALA A 11 -5.95 0.57 -2.52
N TRP A 12 -6.33 -0.63 -2.93
CA TRP A 12 -6.14 -1.07 -4.31
C TRP A 12 -7.11 -0.30 -5.22
N ALA A 13 -6.68 -0.05 -6.45
CA ALA A 13 -7.46 0.72 -7.43
C ALA A 13 -8.83 0.10 -7.74
N ASP A 14 -8.94 -1.22 -7.66
CA ASP A 14 -10.16 -1.99 -7.91
C ASP A 14 -11.10 -2.08 -6.70
N GLU A 15 -10.67 -1.67 -5.51
CA GLU A 15 -11.57 -1.50 -4.36
C GLU A 15 -12.49 -0.28 -4.52
N LEU A 16 -12.11 0.67 -5.38
CA LEU A 16 -12.92 1.85 -5.69
C LEU A 16 -13.97 1.52 -6.75
N GLY A 17 -15.12 1.03 -6.28
CA GLY A 17 -16.28 0.65 -7.11
C GLY A 17 -17.42 1.68 -7.10
N SER A 18 -18.65 1.16 -7.15
CA SER A 18 -19.89 1.95 -7.16
C SER A 18 -20.33 2.48 -5.80
N ALA A 19 -19.79 1.92 -4.71
CA ALA A 19 -20.03 2.38 -3.35
C ALA A 19 -18.83 3.20 -2.83
N PRO A 20 -19.04 4.18 -1.93
CA PRO A 20 -17.94 4.84 -1.24
C PRO A 20 -17.15 3.86 -0.39
N LEU A 21 -15.83 3.99 -0.37
CA LEU A 21 -14.94 3.15 0.43
C LEU A 21 -14.44 3.92 1.66
N ALA A 22 -14.71 3.39 2.85
CA ALA A 22 -14.24 3.98 4.11
C ALA A 22 -12.86 3.44 4.50
N ARG A 23 -12.00 4.34 4.98
CA ARG A 23 -10.71 4.03 5.60
C ARG A 23 -10.47 4.90 6.82
N ARG A 24 -9.61 4.41 7.73
CA ARG A 24 -9.01 5.23 8.77
C ARG A 24 -7.50 5.21 8.60
N ILE A 25 -6.92 6.36 8.26
CA ILE A 25 -5.48 6.49 7.99
C ILE A 25 -4.96 7.60 8.89
N CYS A 26 -3.84 7.34 9.57
CA CYS A 26 -3.29 8.25 10.59
C CYS A 26 -4.33 8.77 11.61
N ASN A 27 -5.23 7.89 12.06
CA ASN A 27 -6.38 8.19 12.93
C ASN A 27 -7.49 9.07 12.33
N GLU A 28 -7.37 9.54 11.10
CA GLU A 28 -8.40 10.32 10.42
C GLU A 28 -9.36 9.42 9.62
N PRO A 29 -10.68 9.63 9.70
CA PRO A 29 -11.65 8.93 8.87
C PRO A 29 -11.66 9.55 7.46
N VAL A 30 -11.50 8.72 6.43
CA VAL A 30 -11.39 9.10 5.03
C VAL A 30 -12.40 8.30 4.22
N VAL A 31 -13.07 8.97 3.29
CA VAL A 31 -13.93 8.34 2.29
C VAL A 31 -13.29 8.48 0.91
N LEU A 32 -13.16 7.36 0.22
CA LEU A 32 -12.58 7.23 -1.11
C LEU A 32 -13.69 6.91 -2.11
N PHE A 33 -13.65 7.50 -3.30
CA PHE A 33 -14.60 7.21 -4.37
C PHE A 33 -14.05 7.57 -5.75
N ARG A 34 -14.71 7.10 -6.81
CA ARG A 34 -14.42 7.49 -8.20
C ARG A 34 -15.19 8.75 -8.57
N GLY A 35 -14.47 9.76 -9.05
CA GLY A 35 -15.02 10.95 -9.69
C GLY A 35 -15.68 10.62 -11.04
N LYS A 36 -16.39 11.61 -11.60
CA LYS A 36 -17.07 11.45 -12.91
C LYS A 36 -16.08 11.19 -14.06
N ASP A 37 -14.86 11.70 -13.92
CA ASP A 37 -13.74 11.51 -14.84
C ASP A 37 -13.00 10.17 -14.62
N GLY A 38 -13.51 9.31 -13.72
CA GLY A 38 -12.90 8.04 -13.35
C GLY A 38 -11.72 8.17 -12.39
N ARG A 39 -11.31 9.39 -12.00
CA ARG A 39 -10.17 9.58 -11.08
C ARG A 39 -10.57 9.30 -9.64
N ALA A 40 -9.64 8.78 -8.84
CA ALA A 40 -9.87 8.61 -7.42
C ALA A 40 -9.97 9.98 -6.71
N ALA A 41 -10.88 10.07 -5.75
CA ALA A 41 -11.06 11.22 -4.86
C ALA A 41 -11.06 10.74 -3.41
N ALA A 42 -10.55 11.58 -2.51
CA ALA A 42 -10.54 11.30 -1.07
C ALA A 42 -10.95 12.54 -0.28
N LEU A 43 -11.95 12.38 0.57
CA LEU A 43 -12.45 13.42 1.47
C LEU A 43 -12.39 12.94 2.92
N THR A 44 -12.37 13.88 3.87
CA THR A 44 -12.64 13.52 5.26
C THR A 44 -14.03 12.92 5.33
N ASP A 45 -14.17 11.77 5.98
CA ASP A 45 -15.44 11.05 6.09
C ASP A 45 -16.33 11.66 7.20
N ARG A 46 -16.67 12.94 7.00
CA ARG A 46 -17.44 13.74 7.95
C ARG A 46 -18.09 14.92 7.23
N CYS A 47 -19.41 14.86 7.08
CA CYS A 47 -20.18 15.94 6.47
C CYS A 47 -20.04 17.25 7.26
N CYS A 48 -19.79 18.36 6.57
CA CYS A 48 -19.64 19.68 7.19
C CYS A 48 -20.92 20.21 7.86
N HIS A 49 -22.10 19.67 7.51
CA HIS A 49 -23.38 20.09 8.10
C HIS A 49 -23.56 19.59 9.53
N ARG A 50 -23.58 18.25 9.74
CA ARG A 50 -23.83 17.63 11.06
C ARG A 50 -22.96 16.41 11.33
N ALA A 51 -21.76 16.39 10.76
CA ALA A 51 -20.73 15.37 11.00
C ALA A 51 -21.13 13.93 10.66
N ALA A 52 -22.21 13.71 9.90
CA ALA A 52 -22.56 12.39 9.42
C ALA A 52 -21.42 11.79 8.57
N PRO A 53 -21.12 10.50 8.73
CA PRO A 53 -20.14 9.81 7.90
C PRO A 53 -20.64 9.81 6.45
N LEU A 54 -19.79 10.26 5.53
CA LEU A 54 -20.12 10.35 4.12
C LEU A 54 -20.13 8.97 3.46
N HIS A 55 -19.34 8.02 3.95
CA HIS A 55 -19.29 6.67 3.40
C HIS A 55 -20.60 5.89 3.57
N LEU A 56 -21.47 6.29 4.50
CA LEU A 56 -22.83 5.74 4.63
C LEU A 56 -23.84 6.40 3.66
N GLY A 57 -23.36 7.31 2.82
CA GLY A 57 -24.13 7.91 1.74
C GLY A 57 -24.09 7.07 0.46
N THR A 58 -24.32 7.74 -0.67
CA THR A 58 -24.30 7.11 -1.99
C THR A 58 -23.48 7.93 -2.98
N LEU A 59 -22.96 7.29 -4.01
CA LEU A 59 -22.34 7.97 -5.14
C LEU A 59 -23.41 8.36 -6.16
N ILE A 60 -23.39 9.62 -6.61
CA ILE A 60 -24.23 10.14 -7.68
C ILE A 60 -23.37 10.90 -8.68
N GLU A 61 -23.33 10.43 -9.93
CA GLU A 61 -22.55 11.06 -11.01
C GLU A 61 -21.09 11.37 -10.64
N GLY A 62 -20.41 10.47 -9.93
CA GLY A 62 -19.03 10.65 -9.48
C GLY A 62 -18.86 11.69 -8.37
N ARG A 63 -19.90 11.91 -7.56
CA ARG A 63 -19.92 12.77 -6.38
C ARG A 63 -20.49 12.00 -5.21
N ILE A 64 -20.18 12.43 -3.98
CA ILE A 64 -20.70 11.78 -2.79
C ILE A 64 -21.88 12.55 -2.19
N GLN A 65 -23.03 11.90 -2.11
CA GLN A 65 -24.20 12.42 -1.43
C GLN A 65 -24.24 11.91 0.00
N CYS A 66 -24.26 12.82 0.96
CA CYS A 66 -24.40 12.52 2.38
C CYS A 66 -25.75 11.84 2.67
N GLY A 67 -25.71 10.67 3.31
CA GLY A 67 -26.91 9.90 3.65
C GLY A 67 -27.81 10.53 4.73
N TYR A 68 -27.42 11.65 5.33
CA TYR A 68 -28.24 12.29 6.37
C TYR A 68 -29.22 13.34 5.80
N HIS A 69 -28.71 14.39 5.17
CA HIS A 69 -29.54 15.49 4.64
C HIS A 69 -29.31 15.74 3.14
N GLY A 70 -28.65 14.82 2.45
CA GLY A 70 -28.53 14.85 0.99
C GLY A 70 -27.56 15.88 0.40
N LEU A 71 -26.72 16.54 1.21
CA LEU A 71 -25.64 17.40 0.70
C LEU A 71 -24.73 16.60 -0.23
N VAL A 72 -24.36 17.18 -1.36
CA VAL A 72 -23.55 16.53 -2.39
C VAL A 72 -22.19 17.21 -2.49
N PHE A 73 -21.11 16.45 -2.40
CA PHE A 73 -19.75 16.95 -2.48
C PHE A 73 -19.01 16.40 -3.71
N ASP A 74 -18.31 17.26 -4.43
CA ASP A 74 -17.40 16.84 -5.51
C ASP A 74 -16.04 16.36 -4.93
N GLY A 75 -15.15 15.84 -5.79
CA GLY A 75 -13.85 15.31 -5.38
C GLY A 75 -12.89 16.36 -4.77
N SER A 76 -13.13 17.66 -4.97
CA SER A 76 -12.39 18.73 -4.30
C SER A 76 -12.85 18.97 -2.86
N GLY A 77 -13.98 18.35 -2.47
CA GLY A 77 -14.63 18.50 -1.18
C GLY A 77 -15.62 19.66 -1.13
N ARG A 78 -15.82 20.37 -2.25
CA ARG A 78 -16.81 21.45 -2.35
C ARG A 78 -18.22 20.87 -2.38
N CYS A 79 -19.14 21.42 -1.58
CA CYS A 79 -20.55 21.14 -1.70
C CYS A 79 -21.07 21.73 -3.02
N VAL A 80 -21.71 20.92 -3.85
CA VAL A 80 -22.24 21.32 -5.17
C VAL A 80 -23.76 21.24 -5.24
N ALA A 81 -24.42 20.64 -4.25
CA ALA A 81 -25.87 20.67 -4.13
C ALA A 81 -26.31 20.55 -2.66
N ILE A 82 -27.31 21.34 -2.29
CA ILE A 82 -28.02 21.24 -1.02
C ILE A 82 -29.52 21.12 -1.35
N PRO A 83 -30.19 20.02 -1.00
CA PRO A 83 -31.61 19.86 -1.26
C PRO A 83 -32.43 21.03 -0.66
N GLY A 84 -33.32 21.61 -1.47
CA GLY A 84 -34.20 22.71 -1.03
C GLY A 84 -33.51 24.07 -0.88
N GLN A 85 -32.24 24.21 -1.27
CA GLN A 85 -31.50 25.47 -1.13
C GLN A 85 -30.72 25.80 -2.39
N SER A 86 -31.01 26.96 -3.00
CA SER A 86 -30.35 27.41 -4.23
C SER A 86 -28.95 27.99 -3.99
N ARG A 87 -28.76 28.69 -2.87
CA ARG A 87 -27.48 29.32 -2.52
C ARG A 87 -26.63 28.39 -1.65
N ILE A 88 -25.50 27.92 -2.16
CA ILE A 88 -24.55 27.11 -1.39
C ILE A 88 -23.53 28.04 -0.72
N PRO A 89 -23.35 28.00 0.61
CA PRO A 89 -22.31 28.75 1.29
C PRO A 89 -20.92 28.33 0.80
N GLU A 90 -19.98 29.28 0.65
CA GLU A 90 -18.63 28.98 0.18
C GLU A 90 -17.86 28.04 1.13
N ASP A 91 -18.19 28.12 2.43
CA ASP A 91 -17.62 27.30 3.50
C ASP A 91 -18.26 25.92 3.63
N ALA A 92 -19.29 25.60 2.82
CA ALA A 92 -19.88 24.26 2.76
C ALA A 92 -18.90 23.31 2.04
N ARG A 93 -17.85 22.91 2.76
CA ARG A 93 -16.74 22.12 2.25
C ARG A 93 -16.32 21.06 3.25
N VAL A 94 -15.80 19.98 2.72
CA VAL A 94 -15.12 18.91 3.45
C VAL A 94 -13.67 18.92 2.99
N ARG A 95 -12.73 18.66 3.90
CA ARG A 95 -11.31 18.56 3.52
C ARG A 95 -11.15 17.47 2.47
N SER A 96 -10.49 17.81 1.36
CA SER A 96 -9.96 16.86 0.40
C SER A 96 -8.49 16.56 0.70
N TYR A 97 -8.04 15.37 0.32
CA TYR A 97 -6.66 14.94 0.46
C TYR A 97 -6.01 14.80 -0.92
N PRO A 98 -4.73 15.18 -1.09
CA PRO A 98 -3.99 14.83 -2.31
C PRO A 98 -4.00 13.31 -2.48
N ILE A 99 -4.35 12.88 -3.69
CA ILE A 99 -4.57 11.48 -4.05
C ILE A 99 -4.00 11.24 -5.45
N ILE A 100 -3.28 10.13 -5.60
CA ILE A 100 -2.69 9.70 -6.86
C ILE A 100 -2.94 8.22 -7.03
N GLU A 101 -3.42 7.83 -8.20
CA GLU A 101 -3.48 6.43 -8.58
C GLU A 101 -2.29 6.09 -9.46
N LYS A 102 -1.50 5.12 -9.02
CA LYS A 102 -0.27 4.71 -9.70
C LYS A 102 -0.02 3.23 -9.36
N ASN A 103 0.33 2.43 -10.38
CA ASN A 103 0.67 1.02 -10.21
C ASN A 103 -0.43 0.18 -9.52
N GLN A 104 -1.68 0.39 -9.93
CA GLN A 104 -2.89 -0.23 -9.36
C GLN A 104 -3.14 0.06 -7.87
N LEU A 105 -2.45 1.05 -7.31
CA LEU A 105 -2.58 1.49 -5.94
C LEU A 105 -3.14 2.92 -5.90
N VAL A 106 -3.99 3.18 -4.91
CA VAL A 106 -4.48 4.51 -4.58
C VAL A 106 -3.64 5.07 -3.43
N TRP A 107 -2.80 6.03 -3.74
CA TRP A 107 -1.92 6.73 -2.81
C TRP A 107 -2.60 7.97 -2.26
N LEU A 108 -2.51 8.15 -0.95
CA LEU A 108 -3.11 9.25 -0.21
C LEU A 108 -2.07 9.98 0.62
N TRP A 109 -2.05 11.31 0.54
CA TRP A 109 -1.19 12.15 1.37
C TRP A 109 -1.95 12.68 2.58
N MET A 110 -1.48 12.37 3.79
CA MET A 110 -2.19 12.72 5.03
C MET A 110 -1.83 14.10 5.61
N GLY A 111 -0.78 14.71 5.08
CA GLY A 111 -0.14 15.91 5.62
C GLY A 111 -0.64 17.21 5.01
N GLU A 112 0.25 18.19 4.99
CA GLU A 112 0.07 19.49 4.33
C GLU A 112 0.03 19.26 2.81
N ALA A 113 -1.03 19.72 2.14
CA ALA A 113 -1.30 19.35 0.74
C ALA A 113 -0.20 19.86 -0.21
N GLU A 114 0.31 21.05 0.07
CA GLU A 114 1.40 21.73 -0.63
C GLU A 114 2.74 20.99 -0.54
N LYS A 115 2.90 20.03 0.38
CA LYS A 115 4.10 19.18 0.49
C LYS A 115 3.94 17.82 -0.20
N ALA A 116 2.78 17.54 -0.78
CA ALA A 116 2.51 16.26 -1.45
C ALA A 116 3.24 16.18 -2.79
N ASP A 117 4.53 15.85 -2.76
CA ASP A 117 5.35 15.63 -3.95
C ASP A 117 5.10 14.23 -4.53
N PRO A 118 4.55 14.08 -5.75
CA PRO A 118 4.34 12.79 -6.40
C PRO A 118 5.61 11.97 -6.60
N SER A 119 6.78 12.61 -6.65
CA SER A 119 8.07 11.93 -6.84
C SER A 119 8.46 11.05 -5.64
N LEU A 120 7.83 11.27 -4.48
CA LEU A 120 8.03 10.49 -3.26
C LEU A 120 7.18 9.21 -3.20
N ILE A 121 6.32 8.96 -4.20
CA ILE A 121 5.54 7.71 -4.27
C ILE A 121 6.47 6.56 -4.64
N VAL A 122 6.44 5.51 -3.83
CA VAL A 122 7.17 4.26 -4.10
C VAL A 122 6.65 3.63 -5.39
N ASP A 123 7.57 3.26 -6.27
CA ASP A 123 7.25 2.75 -7.60
C ASP A 123 7.05 1.22 -7.59
N PHE A 124 5.97 0.76 -8.21
CA PHE A 124 5.65 -0.65 -8.40
C PHE A 124 5.41 -0.96 -9.89
N PRO A 125 6.39 -0.72 -10.78
CA PRO A 125 6.17 -0.74 -12.23
C PRO A 125 5.68 -2.10 -12.75
N TYR A 126 6.01 -3.18 -12.02
CA TYR A 126 5.61 -4.55 -12.31
C TYR A 126 4.12 -4.80 -12.18
N HIS A 127 3.38 -3.99 -11.40
CA HIS A 127 1.94 -4.16 -11.27
C HIS A 127 1.23 -3.96 -12.61
N ASP A 128 1.68 -2.98 -13.40
CA ASP A 128 1.01 -2.56 -14.64
C ASP A 128 1.36 -3.43 -15.86
N ASP A 129 2.42 -4.24 -15.79
CA ASP A 129 2.78 -5.21 -16.84
C ASP A 129 2.38 -6.63 -16.43
N LYS A 130 1.06 -6.88 -16.30
CA LYS A 130 0.52 -8.20 -15.89
C LYS A 130 0.89 -9.34 -16.84
N ALA A 131 1.22 -9.02 -18.09
CA ALA A 131 1.62 -10.02 -19.08
C ALA A 131 2.99 -10.63 -18.74
N LYS A 132 3.93 -9.81 -18.27
CA LYS A 132 5.25 -10.29 -17.81
C LYS A 132 5.29 -10.60 -16.32
N TRP A 133 4.51 -9.87 -15.53
CA TRP A 133 4.52 -9.90 -14.07
C TRP A 133 3.09 -10.14 -13.54
N PRO A 134 2.56 -11.37 -13.71
CA PRO A 134 1.26 -11.72 -13.15
C PRO A 134 1.32 -11.54 -11.64
N ASN A 135 0.41 -10.73 -11.10
CA ASN A 135 0.37 -10.39 -9.68
C ASN A 135 -1.00 -10.70 -9.07
N LYS A 136 -0.98 -10.86 -7.75
CA LYS A 136 -2.16 -10.96 -6.89
C LYS A 136 -1.94 -10.03 -5.71
N HIS A 137 -3.04 -9.50 -5.19
CA HIS A 137 -3.02 -8.60 -4.06
C HIS A 137 -4.16 -8.92 -3.08
N ASP A 138 -3.99 -8.46 -1.84
CA ASP A 138 -4.96 -8.62 -0.77
C ASP A 138 -4.79 -7.50 0.26
N MET A 139 -5.70 -7.42 1.23
CA MET A 139 -5.65 -6.50 2.37
C MET A 139 -6.05 -7.22 3.66
N TYR A 140 -5.17 -7.18 4.65
CA TYR A 140 -5.39 -7.81 5.95
C TYR A 140 -5.44 -6.77 7.07
N PRO A 141 -6.57 -6.65 7.81
CA PRO A 141 -6.62 -5.78 8.97
C PRO A 141 -5.87 -6.42 10.15
N ILE A 142 -4.84 -5.73 10.63
CA ILE A 142 -4.03 -6.16 11.79
C ILE A 142 -4.25 -5.19 12.94
N ARG A 143 -4.69 -5.72 14.09
CA ARG A 143 -4.91 -4.94 15.33
C ARG A 143 -3.58 -4.73 16.07
N GLY A 144 -2.70 -3.92 15.51
CA GLY A 144 -1.39 -3.65 16.08
C GLY A 144 -0.80 -2.33 15.57
N ASN A 145 0.28 -1.89 16.21
CA ASN A 145 1.06 -0.79 15.68
C ASN A 145 1.71 -1.21 14.35
N TYR A 146 1.57 -0.39 13.31
CA TYR A 146 2.08 -0.69 11.96
C TYR A 146 3.59 -0.96 11.95
N MET A 147 4.35 -0.36 12.87
CA MET A 147 5.80 -0.60 13.00
C MET A 147 6.13 -2.06 13.34
N LEU A 148 5.23 -2.78 14.04
CA LEU A 148 5.44 -4.20 14.31
C LEU A 148 5.40 -5.04 13.02
N MET A 149 4.64 -4.60 12.02
CA MET A 149 4.64 -5.23 10.69
C MET A 149 5.89 -4.87 9.91
N VAL A 150 6.40 -3.64 10.03
CA VAL A 150 7.70 -3.27 9.45
C VAL A 150 8.81 -4.12 10.07
N ASP A 151 8.85 -4.25 11.39
CA ASP A 151 9.82 -5.09 12.09
C ASP A 151 9.70 -6.56 11.65
N ASN A 152 8.48 -7.10 11.57
CA ASN A 152 8.26 -8.46 11.11
C ASN A 152 8.72 -8.69 9.66
N LEU A 153 8.46 -7.75 8.75
CA LEU A 153 8.85 -7.88 7.34
C LEU A 153 10.35 -7.66 7.13
N MET A 154 10.99 -6.82 7.95
CA MET A 154 12.42 -6.53 7.87
C MET A 154 13.29 -7.52 8.66
N ASP A 155 12.73 -8.29 9.60
CA ASP A 155 13.39 -9.43 10.23
C ASP A 155 13.07 -10.73 9.49
N LEU A 156 14.05 -11.27 8.79
CA LEU A 156 13.87 -12.52 8.05
C LEU A 156 14.40 -13.77 8.77
N THR A 157 14.73 -13.67 10.05
CA THR A 157 15.16 -14.82 10.86
C THR A 157 13.97 -15.73 11.23
N HIS A 158 12.77 -15.14 11.38
CA HIS A 158 11.55 -15.90 11.68
C HIS A 158 11.12 -16.85 10.54
N LEU A 159 11.57 -16.61 9.30
CA LEU A 159 11.20 -17.41 8.13
C LEU A 159 11.49 -18.91 8.33
N GLY A 160 12.65 -19.24 8.90
CA GLY A 160 13.03 -20.63 9.14
C GLY A 160 12.13 -21.36 10.15
N TYR A 161 11.43 -20.64 11.01
CA TYR A 161 10.63 -21.20 12.10
C TYR A 161 9.13 -21.11 11.79
N LEU A 162 8.62 -19.91 11.54
CA LEU A 162 7.21 -19.66 11.25
C LEU A 162 6.81 -20.14 9.85
N HIS A 163 7.74 -20.01 8.90
CA HIS A 163 7.51 -20.31 7.48
C HIS A 163 8.35 -21.50 6.98
N ALA A 164 8.75 -22.40 7.89
CA ALA A 164 9.56 -23.58 7.59
C ALA A 164 9.00 -24.42 6.43
N LYS A 165 7.67 -24.56 6.39
CA LYS A 165 6.95 -25.39 5.40
C LYS A 165 6.54 -24.62 4.14
N THR A 166 6.85 -23.32 4.03
CA THR A 166 6.45 -22.48 2.90
C THR A 166 7.66 -21.83 2.24
N VAL A 167 8.02 -20.61 2.67
CA VAL A 167 9.05 -19.78 2.01
C VAL A 167 10.40 -19.82 2.71
N GLY A 168 10.43 -20.19 4.00
CA GLY A 168 11.65 -20.20 4.80
C GLY A 168 12.53 -21.40 4.50
N GLY A 169 12.01 -22.60 4.75
CA GLY A 169 12.80 -23.82 4.69
C GLY A 169 13.62 -23.99 5.98
N ASN A 170 14.93 -24.24 5.85
CA ASN A 170 15.78 -24.61 6.98
C ASN A 170 16.25 -23.39 7.81
N PRO A 171 15.99 -23.33 9.14
CA PRO A 171 16.45 -22.24 10.00
C PRO A 171 17.96 -21.95 9.94
N ALA A 172 18.80 -22.98 9.86
CA ALA A 172 20.25 -22.81 9.88
C ALA A 172 20.74 -21.93 8.71
N GLN A 173 20.09 -22.05 7.54
CA GLN A 173 20.42 -21.24 6.37
C GLN A 173 20.13 -19.76 6.60
N HIS A 174 19.07 -19.43 7.34
CA HIS A 174 18.72 -18.04 7.63
C HIS A 174 19.67 -17.38 8.63
N VAL A 175 20.19 -18.15 9.60
CA VAL A 175 21.12 -17.67 10.63
C VAL A 175 22.50 -17.40 10.03
N THR A 176 22.95 -18.22 9.08
CA THR A 176 24.26 -18.08 8.44
C THR A 176 24.23 -17.27 7.15
N ALA A 177 23.12 -16.59 6.86
CA ALA A 177 22.98 -15.80 5.64
C ALA A 177 23.94 -14.60 5.66
N GLU A 178 24.73 -14.45 4.61
CA GLU A 178 25.60 -13.29 4.45
C GLU A 178 24.74 -12.08 4.11
N MET A 179 24.75 -11.05 4.96
CA MET A 179 23.90 -9.88 4.82
C MET A 179 24.74 -8.61 4.60
N LYS A 180 24.34 -7.80 3.62
CA LYS A 180 24.85 -6.46 3.38
C LYS A 180 23.71 -5.47 3.58
N THR A 181 23.91 -4.51 4.48
CA THR A 181 22.93 -3.46 4.78
C THR A 181 23.42 -2.11 4.26
N THR A 182 22.51 -1.34 3.65
CA THR A 182 22.79 -0.01 3.10
C THR A 182 21.68 0.94 3.55
N ARG A 183 22.06 2.10 4.10
CA ARG A 183 21.09 3.18 4.37
C ARG A 183 20.67 3.83 3.06
N THR A 184 19.39 4.12 2.91
CA THR A 184 18.84 4.89 1.79
C THR A 184 18.36 6.25 2.31
N PRO A 185 18.12 7.25 1.44
CA PRO A 185 17.59 8.54 1.89
C PRO A 185 16.26 8.45 2.64
N THR A 186 15.47 7.41 2.36
CA THR A 186 14.11 7.20 2.88
C THR A 186 13.99 6.00 3.81
N GLY A 187 15.09 5.31 4.12
CA GLY A 187 15.08 4.14 5.01
C GLY A 187 16.34 3.30 4.93
N LEU A 188 16.18 2.00 4.67
CA LEU A 188 17.26 1.02 4.67
C LEU A 188 16.94 -0.11 3.71
N LYS A 189 17.94 -0.53 2.94
CA LYS A 189 17.94 -1.74 2.13
C LYS A 189 18.90 -2.77 2.73
N PHE A 190 18.56 -4.03 2.68
CA PHE A 190 19.53 -5.10 2.84
C PHE A 190 19.40 -6.15 1.76
N THR A 191 20.53 -6.73 1.39
CA THR A 191 20.61 -7.88 0.50
C THR A 191 21.27 -9.00 1.28
N ARG A 192 20.75 -10.22 1.17
CA ARG A 192 21.36 -11.39 1.78
C ARG A 192 21.37 -12.61 0.88
N TRP A 193 22.41 -13.41 1.02
CA TRP A 193 22.61 -14.64 0.28
C TRP A 193 22.65 -15.86 1.20
N MET A 194 21.99 -16.92 0.76
CA MET A 194 22.03 -18.25 1.39
C MET A 194 22.55 -19.23 0.36
N LYS A 195 23.86 -19.50 0.44
CA LYS A 195 24.58 -20.32 -0.53
C LYS A 195 24.34 -21.81 -0.30
N ASN A 196 24.35 -22.57 -1.39
CA ASN A 196 24.27 -24.03 -1.39
C ASN A 196 23.09 -24.57 -0.54
N SER A 197 21.96 -23.88 -0.60
CA SER A 197 20.78 -24.13 0.21
C SER A 197 19.85 -25.16 -0.43
N VAL A 198 19.13 -25.92 0.40
CA VAL A 198 17.96 -26.70 -0.07
C VAL A 198 16.86 -25.69 -0.43
N PRO A 199 16.30 -25.73 -1.65
CA PRO A 199 15.24 -24.80 -2.05
C PRO A 199 14.02 -24.97 -1.15
N PRO A 200 13.36 -23.87 -0.71
CA PRO A 200 12.13 -23.96 0.05
C PRO A 200 11.00 -24.56 -0.81
N PRO A 201 9.96 -25.16 -0.21
CA PRO A 201 8.86 -25.79 -0.94
C PRO A 201 8.21 -24.89 -2.00
N SER A 202 8.09 -23.59 -1.74
CA SER A 202 7.53 -22.64 -2.70
C SER A 202 8.36 -22.51 -3.97
N TYR A 203 9.70 -22.59 -3.88
CA TYR A 203 10.60 -22.44 -5.02
C TYR A 203 10.59 -23.70 -5.89
N VAL A 204 10.55 -24.88 -5.26
CA VAL A 204 10.37 -26.15 -5.98
C VAL A 204 9.04 -26.14 -6.75
N LYS A 205 7.95 -25.71 -6.10
CA LYS A 205 6.63 -25.65 -6.72
C LYS A 205 6.54 -24.61 -7.85
N ALA A 206 7.18 -23.45 -7.69
CA ALA A 206 7.06 -22.34 -8.63
C ALA A 206 8.03 -22.44 -9.82
N ALA A 207 9.26 -22.91 -9.58
CA ALA A 207 10.36 -22.87 -10.57
C ALA A 207 10.99 -24.25 -10.86
N GLY A 208 10.59 -25.32 -10.15
CA GLY A 208 11.02 -26.68 -10.47
C GLY A 208 12.47 -27.01 -10.09
N PHE A 209 13.08 -26.28 -9.16
CA PHE A 209 14.44 -26.58 -8.69
C PHE A 209 14.56 -28.01 -8.18
N ALA A 210 15.48 -28.78 -8.76
CA ALA A 210 15.76 -30.18 -8.39
C ALA A 210 17.01 -30.33 -7.51
N GLY A 211 17.92 -29.36 -7.59
CA GLY A 211 19.20 -29.36 -6.87
C GLY A 211 19.24 -28.36 -5.71
N ARG A 212 20.46 -28.12 -5.21
CA ARG A 212 20.73 -27.03 -4.27
C ARG A 212 20.76 -25.70 -5.01
N VAL A 213 20.42 -24.63 -4.30
CA VAL A 213 20.30 -23.29 -4.86
C VAL A 213 21.07 -22.26 -4.05
N ASP A 214 21.55 -21.24 -4.74
CA ASP A 214 21.96 -19.99 -4.09
C ASP A 214 20.76 -19.04 -4.08
N ARG A 215 20.24 -18.77 -2.88
CA ARG A 215 19.05 -17.93 -2.70
C ARG A 215 19.45 -16.52 -2.35
N CYS A 216 18.94 -15.56 -3.12
CA CYS A 216 19.08 -14.13 -2.86
C CYS A 216 17.77 -13.56 -2.32
N GLN A 217 17.87 -12.72 -1.30
CA GLN A 217 16.76 -11.93 -0.81
C GLN A 217 17.22 -10.50 -0.61
N GLU A 218 16.48 -9.57 -1.20
CA GLU A 218 16.66 -8.14 -1.05
C GLU A 218 15.36 -7.54 -0.50
N PHE A 219 15.49 -6.75 0.56
CA PHE A 219 14.39 -6.06 1.19
C PHE A 219 14.75 -4.61 1.38
N GLU A 220 13.81 -3.72 1.09
CA GLU A 220 13.97 -2.29 1.32
C GLU A 220 12.78 -1.75 2.10
N PHE A 221 13.07 -1.13 3.23
CA PHE A 221 12.11 -0.30 3.95
C PHE A 221 12.18 1.13 3.41
N VAL A 222 11.04 1.62 2.96
CA VAL A 222 10.81 3.02 2.61
C VAL A 222 9.81 3.59 3.61
N ALA A 223 10.25 4.60 4.37
CA ALA A 223 9.40 5.28 5.32
C ALA A 223 8.17 5.89 4.63
N PRO A 224 7.00 5.88 5.29
CA PRO A 224 6.79 5.48 6.67
C PRO A 224 6.58 3.97 6.86
N SER A 225 6.05 3.25 5.87
CA SER A 225 5.49 1.92 6.10
C SER A 225 5.51 1.00 4.86
N THR A 226 6.35 1.27 3.87
CA THR A 226 6.44 0.43 2.67
C THR A 226 7.65 -0.49 2.78
N VAL A 227 7.44 -1.79 2.54
CA VAL A 227 8.53 -2.77 2.44
C VAL A 227 8.49 -3.38 1.04
N LEU A 228 9.57 -3.17 0.29
CA LEU A 228 9.80 -3.81 -1.00
C LEU A 228 10.55 -5.12 -0.76
N GLN A 229 10.12 -6.19 -1.41
CA GLN A 229 10.72 -7.51 -1.28
C GLN A 229 11.04 -8.09 -2.66
N TRP A 230 12.30 -8.46 -2.83
CA TRP A 230 12.84 -9.13 -4.00
C TRP A 230 13.45 -10.45 -3.55
N THR A 231 12.98 -11.56 -4.09
CA THR A 231 13.55 -12.87 -3.76
C THR A 231 13.72 -13.70 -5.00
N GLY A 232 14.87 -14.35 -5.12
CA GLY A 232 15.20 -15.20 -6.25
C GLY A 232 16.15 -16.32 -5.84
N ALA A 233 16.29 -17.28 -6.72
CA ALA A 233 17.28 -18.34 -6.59
C ALA A 233 17.81 -18.73 -7.96
N ILE A 234 18.98 -19.34 -7.93
CA ILE A 234 19.67 -19.95 -9.06
C ILE A 234 20.25 -21.29 -8.60
N ASP A 235 20.62 -22.16 -9.52
CA ASP A 235 21.35 -23.38 -9.17
C ASP A 235 22.66 -23.03 -8.44
N ALA A 236 22.99 -23.80 -7.39
CA ALA A 236 24.14 -23.51 -6.54
C ALA A 236 25.44 -23.42 -7.36
N GLY A 237 26.20 -22.34 -7.17
CA GLY A 237 27.46 -22.11 -7.88
C GLY A 237 27.32 -21.62 -9.33
N ALA A 238 26.09 -21.45 -9.85
CA ALA A 238 25.88 -20.76 -11.12
C ALA A 238 26.33 -19.29 -11.01
N PRO A 239 26.79 -18.65 -12.11
CA PRO A 239 27.16 -17.24 -12.09
C PRO A 239 25.94 -16.34 -11.87
N TYR A 240 26.12 -15.27 -11.09
CA TYR A 240 25.12 -14.23 -10.85
C TYR A 240 25.79 -12.88 -10.71
N SER A 241 25.05 -11.83 -11.05
CA SER A 241 25.33 -10.47 -10.61
C SER A 241 24.66 -10.24 -9.25
N ASP A 242 25.31 -9.50 -8.36
CA ASP A 242 24.60 -8.95 -7.21
C ASP A 242 23.45 -8.04 -7.71
N PRO A 243 22.27 -8.12 -7.06
CA PRO A 243 21.13 -7.26 -7.39
C PRO A 243 21.37 -5.78 -7.04
#